data_AF-A0A9W9YFB9-F1
#
_entry.id   AF-A0A9W9YFB9-F1
#
_cell.length_a   1.000
_cell.length_b   1.000
_cell.length_c   1.000
_cell.angle_alpha   90.00
_cell.angle_beta   90.00
_cell.angle_gamma   90.00
#
_symmetry.space_group_name_H-M   'P 1'
#
loop_
_entity.id
_entity.type
_entity.pdbx_description
1 polymer ?
#
loop_
_entity_poly.entity_id
_entity_poly.type
_entity_poly.pdbx_seq_one_letter_code
_entity_poly.pdbx_strand_id
1 'polypeptide(L)'
;MGDEKVFQEQYFSEGTVPMVMKIDSVIFQTAKSRDSVQQEEAKRIIISDMAKSFIETTATRIPVDEIPLSLRYYLEGVLDLITKQAGEGSLRITVECRTSEILENLWEDYCSGHLNAVAEECLLTDDIKRRYDVESVKLETTILEEDYLACKTVSNGHFT
;
A
#
# COMPACT_ATOMS: atom_id res chain seq x y z
N MET A 1 -29.62 11.90 -20.95
CA MET A 1 -29.24 10.80 -21.87
C MET A 1 -28.03 11.25 -22.67
N GLY A 2 -26.79 11.00 -22.27
CA GLY A 2 -26.29 10.19 -21.17
C GLY A 2 -25.20 10.94 -20.41
N ASP A 3 -25.27 10.78 -19.10
CA ASP A 3 -24.17 10.99 -18.17
C ASP A 3 -23.14 9.84 -18.32
N GLU A 4 -22.02 9.98 -17.62
CA GLU A 4 -21.21 8.86 -17.15
C GLU A 4 -20.12 8.34 -18.11
N LYS A 5 -19.23 9.24 -18.54
CA LYS A 5 -17.89 8.84 -19.03
C LYS A 5 -16.76 9.83 -18.69
N VAL A 6 -16.86 10.54 -17.57
CA VAL A 6 -15.78 11.43 -17.12
C VAL A 6 -15.51 11.23 -15.65
N PHE A 7 -15.17 10.01 -15.22
CA PHE A 7 -14.62 9.80 -13.86
C PHE A 7 -13.68 8.59 -13.72
N GLN A 8 -13.15 8.01 -14.81
CA GLN A 8 -12.08 6.99 -14.72
C GLN A 8 -11.03 7.07 -15.83
N GLU A 9 -10.56 8.28 -16.15
CA GLU A 9 -9.22 8.46 -16.73
C GLU A 9 -8.37 9.20 -15.70
N GLN A 10 -8.04 8.48 -14.63
CA GLN A 10 -7.02 8.90 -13.69
C GLN A 10 -5.69 8.69 -14.40
N TYR A 11 -5.17 9.77 -14.97
CA TYR A 11 -3.87 9.87 -15.62
C TYR A 11 -2.86 8.89 -15.02
N PHE A 12 -2.53 7.83 -15.75
CA PHE A 12 -1.28 7.09 -15.56
C PHE A 12 -0.18 8.07 -15.92
N SER A 13 0.41 8.71 -14.92
CA SER A 13 1.64 9.47 -15.14
C SER A 13 2.76 8.49 -15.48
N GLU A 14 3.50 8.78 -16.55
CA GLU A 14 4.72 8.06 -16.94
C GLU A 14 5.60 7.81 -15.70
N GLY A 15 6.01 6.55 -15.50
CA GLY A 15 6.86 6.16 -14.37
C GLY A 15 6.15 5.86 -13.03
N THR A 16 4.83 5.69 -13.01
CA THR A 16 4.09 5.30 -11.80
C THR A 16 3.64 3.84 -11.78
N VAL A 17 3.64 3.25 -10.59
CA VAL A 17 3.21 1.88 -10.31
C VAL A 17 2.17 1.92 -9.18
N PRO A 18 0.92 1.51 -9.42
CA PRO A 18 -0.05 1.29 -8.36
C PRO A 18 0.25 -0.02 -7.63
N MET A 19 0.08 0.00 -6.31
CA MET A 19 0.11 -1.17 -5.46
C MET A 19 -1.15 -1.20 -4.59
N VAL A 20 -1.67 -2.40 -4.34
CA VAL A 20 -2.86 -2.60 -3.51
C VAL A 20 -2.50 -3.56 -2.39
N MET A 21 -2.74 -3.14 -1.15
CA MET A 21 -2.56 -3.97 0.03
C MET A 21 -3.92 -4.40 0.58
N LYS A 22 -4.03 -5.68 0.92
CA LYS A 22 -5.22 -6.30 1.52
C LYS A 22 -4.81 -7.16 2.71
N ILE A 23 -5.77 -7.45 3.57
CA ILE A 23 -5.60 -8.43 4.64
C ILE A 23 -5.98 -9.81 4.13
N ASP A 24 -4.98 -10.70 4.03
CA ASP A 24 -5.18 -12.12 3.75
C ASP A 24 -5.83 -12.81 4.97
N SER A 25 -5.26 -12.59 6.16
CA SER A 25 -5.78 -13.17 7.40
C SER A 25 -5.56 -12.29 8.63
N VAL A 26 -6.36 -12.53 9.68
CA VAL A 26 -6.28 -11.83 10.97
C VAL A 26 -6.22 -12.85 12.09
N ILE A 27 -5.26 -12.69 13.00
CA ILE A 27 -5.19 -13.41 14.25
C ILE A 27 -5.64 -12.47 15.35
N PHE A 28 -6.63 -12.89 16.13
CA PHE A 28 -7.22 -12.09 17.20
C PHE A 28 -6.69 -12.54 18.56
N GLN A 29 -6.52 -11.58 19.46
CA GLN A 29 -6.00 -11.85 20.81
C GLN A 29 -6.94 -12.76 21.60
N THR A 30 -8.25 -12.61 21.42
CA THR A 30 -9.24 -13.50 22.03
C THR A 30 -9.74 -14.55 21.05
N ALA A 31 -9.81 -15.80 21.53
CA ALA A 31 -10.40 -16.94 20.84
C ALA A 31 -11.94 -16.84 20.86
N LYS A 32 -12.50 -15.85 20.16
CA LYS A 32 -13.93 -15.79 19.85
C LYS A 32 -14.18 -16.50 18.53
N SER A 33 -15.14 -17.43 18.52
CA SER A 33 -15.64 -18.02 17.28
C SER A 33 -16.24 -16.91 16.42
N ARG A 34 -15.60 -16.60 15.30
CA ARG A 34 -16.12 -15.69 14.27
C ARG A 34 -16.47 -16.50 13.04
N ASP A 35 -17.70 -16.36 12.55
CA ASP A 35 -18.07 -16.93 11.25
C ASP A 35 -17.36 -16.22 10.09
N SER A 36 -17.51 -16.73 8.87
CA SER A 36 -16.83 -16.18 7.69
C SER A 36 -17.24 -14.74 7.37
N VAL A 37 -18.49 -14.35 7.64
CA VAL A 37 -18.98 -12.99 7.40
C VAL A 37 -18.35 -12.03 8.39
N GLN A 38 -18.28 -12.41 9.66
CA GLN A 38 -17.65 -11.61 10.72
C GLN A 38 -16.14 -11.45 10.49
N GLN A 39 -15.46 -12.47 10.00
CA GLN A 39 -14.03 -12.38 9.67
C GLN A 39 -13.79 -11.42 8.51
N GLU A 40 -14.58 -11.51 7.44
CA GLU A 40 -14.43 -10.65 6.28
C GLU A 40 -14.76 -9.19 6.61
N GLU A 41 -15.79 -8.95 7.41
CA GLU A 41 -16.11 -7.60 7.88
C GLU A 41 -14.99 -7.02 8.76
N ALA A 42 -14.41 -7.83 9.65
CA ALA A 42 -13.28 -7.41 10.46
C ALA A 42 -12.08 -7.00 9.57
N LYS A 43 -11.74 -7.81 8.56
CA LYS A 43 -10.68 -7.47 7.59
C LYS A 43 -10.93 -6.12 6.93
N ARG A 44 -12.17 -5.88 6.45
CA ARG A 44 -12.55 -4.62 5.77
C ARG A 44 -12.42 -3.40 6.68
N ILE A 45 -12.87 -3.51 7.92
CA ILE A 45 -12.78 -2.42 8.89
C ILE A 45 -11.31 -2.14 9.24
N ILE A 46 -10.53 -3.19 9.52
CA ILE A 46 -9.13 -3.05 9.93
C ILE A 46 -8.29 -2.43 8.79
N ILE A 47 -8.41 -2.94 7.55
CA ILE A 47 -7.64 -2.39 6.42
C ILE A 47 -8.05 -0.94 6.11
N SER A 48 -9.32 -0.59 6.32
CA SER A 48 -9.78 0.80 6.16
C SER A 48 -9.14 1.73 7.18
N ASP A 49 -9.01 1.31 8.44
CA ASP A 49 -8.42 2.12 9.50
C ASP A 49 -6.89 2.25 9.32
N MET A 50 -6.23 1.17 8.88
CA MET A 50 -4.82 1.20 8.45
C MET A 50 -4.62 2.17 7.29
N ALA A 51 -5.47 2.12 6.27
CA ALA A 51 -5.37 3.01 5.11
C ALA A 51 -5.53 4.48 5.51
N LYS A 52 -6.50 4.76 6.39
CA LYS A 52 -6.71 6.10 6.93
C LYS A 52 -5.47 6.60 7.69
N SER A 53 -4.90 5.79 8.57
CA SER A 53 -3.68 6.13 9.31
C SER A 53 -2.50 6.43 8.39
N PHE A 54 -2.34 5.66 7.30
CA PHE A 54 -1.33 5.92 6.29
C PHE A 54 -1.58 7.25 5.56
N ILE A 55 -2.81 7.51 5.10
CA ILE A 55 -3.18 8.75 4.40
C ILE A 55 -2.93 9.96 5.30
N GLU A 56 -3.36 9.91 6.57
CA GLU A 56 -3.10 10.96 7.55
C GLU A 56 -1.60 11.24 7.69
N THR A 57 -0.77 10.19 7.74
CA THR A 57 0.70 10.30 7.80
C THR A 57 1.26 10.99 6.55
N THR A 58 0.78 10.63 5.35
CA THR A 58 1.19 11.30 4.09
C THR A 58 0.74 12.75 3.98
N ALA A 59 -0.36 13.12 4.65
CA ALA A 59 -0.87 14.49 4.68
C ALA A 59 -0.13 15.38 5.69
N THR A 60 0.62 14.79 6.64
CA THR A 60 1.43 15.57 7.56
C THR A 60 2.60 16.23 6.83
N ARG A 61 2.93 17.48 7.22
CA ARG A 61 4.13 18.18 6.73
C ARG A 61 5.40 17.74 7.44
N ILE A 62 5.33 16.65 8.22
CA ILE A 62 6.44 16.15 9.01
C ILE A 62 7.45 15.53 8.02
N PRO A 63 8.73 15.94 8.07
CA PRO A 63 9.77 15.29 7.29
C PRO A 63 9.79 13.80 7.57
N VAL A 64 10.05 13.01 6.52
CA VAL A 64 10.08 11.54 6.60
C VAL A 64 11.03 11.06 7.72
N ASP A 65 12.14 11.78 7.91
CA ASP A 65 13.17 11.51 8.92
C ASP A 65 12.69 11.61 10.39
N GLU A 66 11.53 12.23 10.64
CA GLU A 66 10.97 12.43 11.99
C GLU A 66 9.91 11.38 12.36
N ILE A 67 9.52 10.50 11.42
CA ILE A 67 8.63 9.34 11.70
C ILE A 67 9.35 8.04 11.31
N PRO A 68 10.46 7.70 11.99
CA PRO A 68 11.12 6.41 11.80
C PRO A 68 10.11 5.30 12.08
N LEU A 69 10.06 4.30 11.19
CA LEU A 69 9.18 3.12 11.22
C LEU A 69 7.75 3.32 10.64
N SER A 70 7.47 4.38 9.88
CA SER A 70 6.25 4.44 9.07
C SER A 70 6.42 3.75 7.72
N LEU A 71 5.33 3.23 7.14
CA LEU A 71 5.37 2.63 5.79
C LEU A 71 5.81 3.68 4.76
N ARG A 72 5.40 4.94 4.94
CA ARG A 72 5.83 6.06 4.09
C ARG A 72 7.35 6.24 4.14
N TYR A 73 7.95 6.17 5.32
CA TYR A 73 9.41 6.25 5.48
C TYR A 73 10.11 5.14 4.71
N TYR A 74 9.61 3.92 4.79
CA TYR A 74 10.20 2.81 4.05
C TYR A 74 10.08 3.01 2.53
N LEU A 75 8.89 3.33 2.02
CA LEU A 75 8.67 3.55 0.59
C LEU A 75 9.52 4.72 0.06
N GLU A 76 9.52 5.87 0.74
CA GLU A 76 10.16 7.09 0.22
C GLU A 76 11.65 7.19 0.56
N GLY A 77 12.07 6.66 1.71
CA GLY A 77 13.44 6.77 2.21
C GLY A 77 14.31 5.54 1.99
N VAL A 78 13.74 4.33 2.01
CA VAL A 78 14.50 3.08 1.81
C VAL A 78 14.44 2.63 0.36
N LEU A 79 13.25 2.67 -0.26
CA LEU A 79 13.06 2.30 -1.67
C LEU A 79 13.18 3.50 -2.64
N ASP A 80 13.44 4.71 -2.13
CA ASP A 80 13.60 5.94 -2.93
C ASP A 80 12.40 6.30 -3.84
N LEU A 81 11.20 5.83 -3.48
CA LEU A 81 9.95 6.06 -4.22
C LEU A 81 9.36 7.44 -3.91
N ILE A 82 8.41 7.88 -4.74
CA ILE A 82 7.58 9.05 -4.42
C ILE A 82 6.12 8.62 -4.33
N THR A 83 5.52 8.74 -3.15
CA THR A 83 4.07 8.50 -2.97
C THR A 83 3.28 9.61 -3.66
N LYS A 84 2.50 9.26 -4.69
CA LYS A 84 1.65 10.23 -5.42
C LYS A 84 0.25 10.30 -4.85
N GLN A 85 -0.33 9.15 -4.55
CA GLN A 85 -1.73 9.04 -4.19
C GLN A 85 -1.93 7.87 -3.24
N ALA A 86 -2.88 8.00 -2.32
CA ALA A 86 -3.30 6.94 -1.43
C ALA A 86 -4.83 6.96 -1.29
N GLY A 87 -5.46 5.79 -1.22
CA GLY A 87 -6.92 5.63 -1.18
C GLY A 87 -7.42 4.64 -0.11
N GLU A 88 -8.69 4.80 0.27
CA GLU A 88 -9.37 4.04 1.33
C GLU A 88 -10.14 2.80 0.81
N GLY A 89 -10.65 1.98 1.74
CA GLY A 89 -11.42 0.74 1.50
C GLY A 89 -10.53 -0.50 1.35
N SER A 90 -9.50 -0.37 0.54
CA SER A 90 -8.27 -1.19 0.54
C SER A 90 -7.12 -0.20 0.48
N LEU A 91 -5.99 -0.44 1.14
CA LEU A 91 -4.88 0.48 1.05
C LEU A 91 -4.30 0.44 -0.37
N ARG A 92 -4.64 1.46 -1.16
CA ARG A 92 -4.13 1.65 -2.53
C ARG A 92 -3.11 2.75 -2.48
N ILE A 93 -1.91 2.49 -3.00
CA ILE A 93 -0.82 3.46 -3.04
C ILE A 93 -0.33 3.53 -4.48
N THR A 94 -0.18 4.72 -5.02
CA THR A 94 0.50 4.94 -6.30
C THR A 94 1.86 5.55 -6.02
N VAL A 95 2.92 4.87 -6.46
CA VAL A 95 4.31 5.33 -6.30
C VAL A 95 4.90 5.71 -7.65
N GLU A 96 5.76 6.71 -7.69
CA GLU A 96 6.61 7.01 -8.85
C GLU A 96 8.01 6.44 -8.64
N CYS A 97 8.53 5.76 -9.67
CA CYS A 97 9.89 5.26 -9.75
C CYS A 97 10.72 6.19 -10.62
N ARG A 98 11.74 6.85 -10.05
CA ARG A 98 12.57 7.82 -10.79
C ARG A 98 13.60 7.17 -11.72
N THR A 99 13.95 5.91 -11.49
CA THR A 99 14.94 5.16 -12.27
C THR A 99 14.49 3.72 -12.45
N SER A 100 15.05 3.02 -13.46
CA SER A 100 14.80 1.60 -13.64
C SER A 100 15.32 0.77 -12.46
N GLU A 101 16.42 1.18 -11.82
CA GLU A 101 16.97 0.50 -10.64
C GLU A 101 15.98 0.52 -9.46
N ILE A 102 15.36 1.68 -9.20
CA ILE A 102 14.31 1.82 -8.17
C ILE A 102 13.11 0.91 -8.48
N LEU A 103 12.71 0.82 -9.76
CA LEU A 103 11.61 -0.06 -10.18
C LEU A 103 11.94 -1.54 -9.97
N GLU A 104 13.15 -1.99 -10.31
CA GLU A 104 13.59 -3.37 -10.09
C GLU A 104 13.66 -3.70 -8.59
N ASN A 105 14.19 -2.77 -7.78
CA ASN A 105 14.26 -2.93 -6.32
C ASN A 105 12.86 -3.08 -5.72
N LEU A 106 11.90 -2.24 -6.12
CA LEU A 106 10.49 -2.37 -5.71
C LEU A 106 9.91 -3.73 -6.11
N TRP A 107 10.19 -4.19 -7.33
CA TRP A 107 9.68 -5.47 -7.82
C TRP A 107 10.27 -6.66 -7.06
N GLU A 108 11.58 -6.64 -6.77
CA GLU A 108 12.24 -7.65 -5.94
C GLU A 108 11.70 -7.66 -4.50
N ASP A 109 11.53 -6.48 -3.90
CA ASP A 109 10.99 -6.31 -2.55
C ASP A 109 9.55 -6.85 -2.44
N TYR A 110 8.75 -6.60 -3.48
CA TYR A 110 7.42 -7.16 -3.65
C TYR A 110 7.45 -8.69 -3.82
N CYS A 111 8.23 -9.21 -4.76
CA CYS A 111 8.28 -10.65 -5.06
C CYS A 111 8.83 -11.50 -3.90
N SER A 112 9.73 -10.95 -3.10
CA SER A 112 10.26 -11.62 -1.90
C SER A 112 9.25 -11.68 -0.75
N GLY A 113 8.18 -10.87 -0.80
CA GLY A 113 7.23 -10.67 0.29
C GLY A 113 7.75 -9.77 1.39
N HIS A 114 8.94 -9.18 1.26
CA HIS A 114 9.50 -8.27 2.28
C HIS A 114 8.60 -7.04 2.47
N LEU A 115 8.07 -6.49 1.37
CA LEU A 115 7.14 -5.36 1.41
C LEU A 115 5.89 -5.66 2.27
N ASN A 116 5.39 -6.91 2.28
CA ASN A 116 4.27 -7.30 3.13
C ASN A 116 4.66 -7.26 4.61
N ALA A 117 5.82 -7.82 4.97
CA ALA A 117 6.29 -7.85 6.35
C ALA A 117 6.52 -6.43 6.91
N VAL A 118 7.12 -5.55 6.12
CA VAL A 118 7.31 -4.14 6.50
C VAL A 118 5.96 -3.43 6.65
N ALA A 119 5.03 -3.65 5.72
CA ALA A 119 3.69 -3.07 5.82
C ALA A 119 2.94 -3.56 7.07
N GLU A 120 3.07 -4.84 7.45
CA GLU A 120 2.47 -5.39 8.68
C GLU A 120 3.02 -4.70 9.93
N GLU A 121 4.35 -4.55 10.01
CA GLU A 121 5.02 -3.87 11.14
C GLU A 121 4.63 -2.40 11.25
N CYS A 122 4.58 -1.69 10.11
CA CYS A 122 4.29 -0.27 10.09
C CYS A 122 2.80 0.07 10.26
N LEU A 123 1.90 -0.72 9.69
CA LEU A 123 0.45 -0.41 9.65
C LEU A 123 -0.30 -0.99 10.85
N LEU A 124 0.14 -2.11 11.43
CA LEU A 124 -0.52 -2.71 12.59
C LEU A 124 -0.04 -2.05 13.90
N THR A 125 -0.47 -0.81 14.11
CA THR A 125 -0.16 -0.04 15.31
C THR A 125 -0.81 -0.63 16.57
N ASP A 126 -0.26 -0.32 17.75
CA ASP A 126 -0.85 -0.71 19.04
C ASP A 126 -2.27 -0.18 19.26
N ASP A 127 -2.60 0.95 18.62
CA ASP A 127 -3.94 1.52 18.63
C ASP A 127 -4.93 0.63 17.88
N ILE A 128 -4.56 0.19 16.67
CA ILE A 128 -5.37 -0.74 15.85
C ILE A 128 -5.49 -2.10 16.54
N LYS A 129 -4.38 -2.65 17.07
CA LYS A 129 -4.40 -3.91 17.84
C LYS A 129 -5.39 -3.86 18.99
N ARG A 130 -5.35 -2.79 19.80
CA ARG A 130 -6.25 -2.61 20.95
C ARG A 130 -7.69 -2.37 20.53
N ARG A 131 -7.93 -1.58 19.48
CA ARG A 131 -9.28 -1.22 19.01
C ARG A 131 -10.04 -2.43 18.48
N TYR A 132 -9.36 -3.33 17.77
CA TYR A 132 -9.98 -4.46 17.07
C TYR A 132 -9.69 -5.83 17.69
N ASP A 133 -9.00 -5.88 18.84
CA ASP A 133 -8.61 -7.12 19.51
C ASP A 133 -7.73 -8.02 18.62
N VAL A 134 -6.80 -7.41 17.87
CA VAL A 134 -5.94 -8.07 16.88
C VAL A 134 -4.55 -8.30 17.47
N GLU A 135 -4.04 -9.53 17.32
CA GLU A 135 -2.68 -9.91 17.68
C GLU A 135 -1.73 -9.63 16.51
N SER A 136 -2.08 -10.17 15.33
CA SER A 136 -1.34 -9.98 14.08
C SER A 136 -2.27 -10.01 12.87
N VAL A 137 -1.80 -9.47 11.76
CA VAL A 137 -2.44 -9.59 10.45
C VAL A 137 -1.42 -10.15 9.47
N LYS A 138 -1.91 -10.82 8.43
CA LYS A 138 -1.12 -11.12 7.25
C LYS A 138 -1.58 -10.22 6.12
N LEU A 139 -0.70 -9.36 5.64
CA LEU A 139 -0.96 -8.49 4.49
C LEU A 139 -0.49 -9.16 3.20
N GLU A 140 -1.24 -8.87 2.15
CA GLU A 140 -0.89 -9.23 0.79
C GLU A 140 -0.86 -7.94 -0.03
N THR A 141 0.34 -7.56 -0.46
CA THR A 141 0.52 -6.54 -1.48
C THR A 141 0.30 -7.18 -2.85
N THR A 142 -0.24 -6.42 -3.79
CA THR A 142 -0.33 -6.79 -5.20
C THR A 142 0.15 -5.62 -6.03
N ILE A 143 1.17 -5.89 -6.85
CA ILE A 143 1.59 -5.04 -7.97
C ILE A 143 1.29 -5.84 -9.24
N LEU A 144 0.53 -5.25 -10.16
CA LEU A 144 0.23 -5.94 -11.41
C LEU A 144 1.47 -5.96 -12.30
N GLU A 145 1.77 -7.12 -12.87
CA GLU A 145 2.90 -7.28 -13.79
C GLU A 145 2.77 -6.34 -15.00
N GLU A 146 1.54 -6.12 -15.48
CA GLU A 146 1.26 -5.16 -16.56
C GLU A 146 1.67 -3.72 -16.20
N ASP A 147 1.44 -3.29 -14.96
CA ASP A 147 1.80 -1.95 -14.49
C ASP A 147 3.32 -1.80 -14.33
N TYR A 148 3.98 -2.84 -13.81
CA TYR A 148 5.44 -2.90 -13.74
C TYR A 148 6.07 -2.84 -15.14
N LEU A 149 5.59 -3.65 -16.09
CA LEU A 149 6.10 -3.68 -17.46
C LEU A 149 5.84 -2.37 -18.19
N ALA A 150 4.68 -1.74 -17.98
CA ALA A 150 4.37 -0.43 -18.52
C ALA A 150 5.36 0.63 -18.00
N CYS A 151 5.61 0.67 -16.69
CA CYS A 151 6.58 1.58 -16.09
C CYS A 151 8.00 1.34 -16.65
N LYS A 152 8.42 0.08 -16.77
CA LYS A 152 9.74 -0.31 -17.32
C LYS A 152 9.91 0.10 -18.78
N THR A 153 8.86 -0.04 -19.59
CA THR A 153 8.91 0.30 -21.02
C THR A 153 9.02 1.81 -21.23
N VAL A 154 8.32 2.60 -20.42
CA VAL A 154 8.42 4.07 -20.43
C VAL A 154 9.85 4.52 -20.10
N SER A 155 10.48 3.94 -19.07
CA SER A 155 11.87 4.26 -18.71
C SER A 155 12.87 3.98 -19.85
N ASN A 156 12.57 3.01 -20.71
CA ASN A 156 13.44 2.64 -21.84
C ASN A 156 13.22 3.50 -23.10
N GLY A 157 12.21 4.37 -23.12
CA GLY A 157 11.87 5.22 -24.27
C GLY A 157 12.58 6.58 -24.33
N HIS A 158 13.33 6.97 -23.28
CA HIS A 158 13.95 8.31 -23.19
C HIS A 158 15.38 8.40 -23.78
N PHE A 159 15.82 7.39 -24.55
CA PHE A 159 17.08 7.43 -25.30
C PHE A 159 16.92 6.80 -26.70
N THR A 160 16.33 7.54 -27.62
CA THR A 160 16.58 7.38 -29.06
C THR A 160 16.65 8.74 -29.73
#